data_AF-A0A6P6FEQ0-F1
#
_entry.id   AF-A0A6P6FEQ0-F1
#
_cell.length_a   1.000
_cell.length_b   1.000
_cell.length_c   1.000
_cell.angle_alpha   90.00
_cell.angle_beta   90.00
_cell.angle_gamma   90.00
#
_symmetry.space_group_name_H-M   'P 1'
#
loop_
_entity.id
_entity.type
_entity.pdbx_description
1 polymer ?
#
loop_
_entity_poly.entity_id
_entity_poly.type
_entity_poly.pdbx_seq_one_letter_code
_entity_poly.pdbx_strand_id
1 'polypeptide(L)'
;MKFIFYATTLVIVSNVICGARYNKLQCKDEKDVPVDWYVLYKLPKVQTSSNPLIREGIAYLYITNATIETGWQVSSRPIGSNNSIPGITLAPLYNQSNENENIWSLYNDSPPNSSYVWSFGHTKGVVMANSDQGFWLIHSVPNFPPVPKSGVQTRRLKRENITADGKYSYPVSGTYYGQSFLCISLGSDQFDIIGEQLMYNEIAVYAKNIPDILGKQYPILKNAINQKHIKTPPYNHKAVIKSLRMIEFISFAKDGKWGKDLYGDFVAPQLQSDLYVQSWLNGRGKLPSICTRRKIYNVKSFEFDVANVNFASSQDHSKWAITNTKKSANRWVCIGDINRANTQYSRGGGIVCFKEARLWTDYRNIINDVEPCNHT
;
A
#
# COMPACT_ATOMS: atom_id res chain seq x y z
N MET A 1 51.08 46.84 42.92
CA MET A 1 50.01 45.88 42.58
C MET A 1 49.96 45.72 41.07
N LYS A 2 50.44 44.59 40.52
CA LYS A 2 50.21 44.21 39.12
C LYS A 2 49.15 43.10 39.12
N PHE A 3 47.99 43.36 38.53
CA PHE A 3 46.97 42.35 38.28
C PHE A 3 47.20 41.76 36.88
N ILE A 4 47.32 40.43 36.82
CA ILE A 4 47.36 39.66 35.57
C ILE A 4 45.94 39.16 35.33
N PHE A 5 45.34 39.56 34.20
CA PHE A 5 44.10 38.97 33.70
C PHE A 5 44.45 37.86 32.71
N TYR A 6 44.03 36.63 33.01
CA TYR A 6 44.04 35.52 32.05
C TYR A 6 42.72 35.52 31.30
N ALA A 7 42.76 35.70 29.98
CA ALA A 7 41.64 35.48 29.08
C ALA A 7 41.71 34.06 28.53
N THR A 8 40.80 33.19 28.95
CA THR A 8 40.60 31.86 28.36
C THR A 8 39.62 31.96 27.19
N THR A 9 40.12 31.75 25.97
CA THR A 9 39.30 31.59 24.76
C THR A 9 38.79 30.16 24.65
N LEU A 10 37.46 30.00 24.68
CA LEU A 10 36.77 28.73 24.46
C LEU A 10 36.58 28.51 22.94
N VAL A 11 37.30 27.55 22.37
CA VAL A 11 37.12 27.15 20.96
C VAL A 11 36.04 26.08 20.89
N ILE A 12 34.86 26.44 20.36
CA ILE A 12 33.80 25.49 20.04
C ILE A 12 34.12 24.85 18.69
N VAL A 13 34.62 23.61 18.72
CA VAL A 13 34.79 22.79 17.52
C VAL A 13 33.44 22.19 17.14
N SER A 14 32.78 22.81 16.16
CA SER A 14 31.62 22.24 15.48
C SER A 14 32.07 21.08 14.61
N ASN A 15 31.90 19.84 15.09
CA ASN A 15 32.01 18.66 14.26
C ASN A 15 30.78 18.56 13.35
N VAL A 16 30.87 19.19 12.17
CA VAL A 16 29.93 18.91 11.08
C VAL A 16 30.26 17.52 10.54
N ILE A 17 29.64 16.49 11.11
CA ILE A 17 29.60 15.17 10.50
C ILE A 17 28.73 15.31 9.25
N CYS A 18 29.36 15.60 8.11
CA CYS A 18 28.77 15.40 6.80
C CYS A 18 28.67 13.88 6.57
N GLY A 19 27.71 13.24 7.24
CA GLY A 19 27.37 11.86 6.97
C GLY A 19 26.81 11.80 5.56
N ALA A 20 27.48 11.07 4.65
CA ALA A 20 26.88 10.68 3.39
C ALA A 20 25.47 10.15 3.70
N ARG A 21 24.43 10.77 3.14
CA ARG A 21 23.07 10.23 3.21
C ARG A 21 23.11 8.88 2.49
N TYR A 22 23.37 7.80 3.23
CA TYR A 22 23.12 6.46 2.77
C TYR A 22 21.64 6.44 2.38
N ASN A 23 21.39 6.33 1.07
CA ASN A 23 20.06 6.38 0.50
C ASN A 23 19.34 5.07 0.84
N LYS A 24 18.90 4.98 2.09
CA LYS A 24 18.32 3.79 2.71
C LYS A 24 17.05 3.38 1.95
N LEU A 25 17.02 2.14 1.47
CA LEU A 25 15.85 1.55 0.81
C LEU A 25 14.68 1.45 1.80
N GLN A 26 13.73 2.38 1.74
CA GLN A 26 12.61 2.56 2.65
C GLN A 26 11.46 3.30 1.95
N CYS A 27 10.28 3.34 2.57
CA CYS A 27 9.23 4.30 2.24
C CYS A 27 9.74 5.73 2.50
N LYS A 28 9.29 6.69 1.69
CA LYS A 28 9.75 8.08 1.76
C LYS A 28 8.60 9.07 1.64
N ASP A 29 8.75 10.24 2.26
CA ASP A 29 7.80 11.33 2.14
C ASP A 29 8.07 12.24 0.93
N GLU A 30 7.33 13.35 0.81
CA GLU A 30 7.49 14.33 -0.27
C GLU A 30 8.84 15.06 -0.25
N LYS A 31 9.58 15.01 0.84
CA LYS A 31 10.88 15.68 0.99
C LYS A 31 12.04 14.70 0.80
N ASP A 32 11.78 13.50 0.28
CA ASP A 32 12.78 12.42 0.14
C ASP A 32 13.38 12.01 1.50
N VAL A 33 12.59 12.17 2.57
CA VAL A 33 12.97 11.75 3.92
C VAL A 33 12.40 10.36 4.18
N PRO A 34 13.21 9.41 4.68
CA PRO A 34 12.72 8.09 5.07
C PRO A 34 11.61 8.18 6.14
N VAL A 35 10.54 7.42 5.92
CA VAL A 35 9.41 7.26 6.85
C VAL A 35 9.19 5.79 7.15
N ASP A 36 8.71 5.48 8.34
CA ASP A 36 8.44 4.11 8.77
C ASP A 36 7.25 3.51 8.02
N TRP A 37 6.24 4.33 7.75
CA TRP A 37 5.12 4.00 6.89
C TRP A 37 4.45 5.26 6.36
N TYR A 38 3.71 5.11 5.26
CA TYR A 38 2.75 6.11 4.81
C TYR A 38 1.49 5.45 4.28
N VAL A 39 0.38 6.17 4.36
CA VAL A 39 -0.80 5.94 3.54
C VAL A 39 -0.98 7.08 2.55
N LEU A 40 -1.50 6.76 1.38
CA LEU A 40 -1.81 7.72 0.34
C LEU A 40 -3.16 7.41 -0.28
N TYR A 41 -3.96 8.45 -0.49
CA TYR A 41 -5.28 8.39 -1.09
C TYR A 41 -5.30 9.26 -2.35
N LYS A 42 -5.24 8.64 -3.52
CA LYS A 42 -5.35 9.34 -4.80
C LYS A 42 -6.81 9.64 -5.07
N LEU A 43 -7.16 10.91 -5.30
CA LEU A 43 -8.55 11.37 -5.41
C LEU A 43 -9.11 11.16 -6.82
N PRO A 44 -10.38 10.74 -7.00
CA PRO A 44 -10.96 10.56 -8.33
C PRO A 44 -10.96 11.86 -9.13
N LYS A 45 -11.19 11.73 -10.45
CA LYS A 45 -11.32 12.89 -11.32
C LYS A 45 -12.62 13.64 -11.02
N VAL A 46 -12.54 14.81 -10.38
CA VAL A 46 -13.71 15.65 -10.07
C VAL A 46 -13.69 16.90 -10.93
N GLN A 47 -14.43 16.89 -12.04
CA GLN A 47 -14.37 17.92 -13.08
C GLN A 47 -14.73 19.33 -12.58
N THR A 48 -15.58 19.42 -11.56
CA THR A 48 -16.06 20.67 -10.95
C THR A 48 -15.10 21.26 -9.91
N SER A 49 -13.99 20.58 -9.58
CA SER A 49 -13.04 21.06 -8.59
C SER A 49 -12.28 22.30 -9.10
N SER A 50 -12.11 23.28 -8.21
CA SER A 50 -11.23 24.44 -8.45
C SER A 50 -9.75 24.04 -8.51
N ASN A 51 -9.35 22.96 -7.84
CA ASN A 51 -7.97 22.47 -7.87
C ASN A 51 -7.68 21.71 -9.19
N PRO A 52 -6.69 22.14 -9.99
CA PRO A 52 -6.38 21.52 -11.27
C PRO A 52 -5.97 20.04 -11.16
N LEU A 53 -5.21 19.67 -10.13
CA LEU A 53 -4.77 18.30 -9.93
C LEU A 53 -5.95 17.35 -9.63
N ILE A 54 -6.94 17.85 -8.88
CA ILE A 54 -8.16 17.09 -8.59
C ILE A 54 -9.02 16.98 -9.86
N ARG A 55 -9.16 18.08 -10.60
CA ARG A 55 -9.91 18.13 -11.87
C ARG A 55 -9.38 17.17 -12.92
N GLU A 56 -8.06 16.91 -12.89
CA GLU A 56 -7.39 15.95 -13.76
C GLU A 56 -7.29 14.54 -13.17
N GLY A 57 -7.67 14.34 -11.91
CA GLY A 57 -7.60 13.04 -11.24
C GLY A 57 -6.17 12.58 -10.97
N ILE A 58 -5.26 13.53 -10.73
CA ILE A 58 -3.84 13.28 -10.41
C ILE A 58 -3.44 13.82 -9.04
N ALA A 59 -4.36 14.45 -8.30
CA ALA A 59 -4.19 14.81 -6.91
C ALA A 59 -4.18 13.58 -6.00
N TYR A 60 -3.41 13.67 -4.91
CA TYR A 60 -3.46 12.71 -3.84
C TYR A 60 -3.35 13.39 -2.48
N LEU A 61 -3.93 12.73 -1.49
CA LEU A 61 -3.76 13.02 -0.07
C LEU A 61 -2.76 12.03 0.53
N TYR A 62 -2.09 12.42 1.59
CA TYR A 62 -1.19 11.52 2.31
C TYR A 62 -1.15 11.79 3.81
N ILE A 63 -0.79 10.73 4.54
CA ILE A 63 -0.40 10.76 5.95
C ILE A 63 0.81 9.85 6.11
N THR A 64 1.87 10.33 6.74
CA THR A 64 3.03 9.52 7.12
C THR A 64 3.09 9.36 8.63
N ASN A 65 3.93 8.45 9.13
CA ASN A 65 4.22 8.37 10.56
C ASN A 65 4.77 9.69 11.15
N ALA A 66 5.30 10.59 10.32
CA ALA A 66 5.86 11.88 10.74
C ALA A 66 4.83 13.03 10.70
N THR A 67 3.77 12.90 9.88
CA THR A 67 2.75 13.94 9.70
C THR A 67 1.39 13.53 10.27
N ILE A 68 1.33 12.45 11.03
CA ILE A 68 0.10 11.89 11.60
C ILE A 68 -0.68 12.88 12.47
N GLU A 69 0.01 13.84 13.08
CA GLU A 69 -0.59 14.91 13.88
C GLU A 69 -1.38 15.93 13.05
N THR A 70 -1.04 16.09 11.77
CA THR A 70 -1.68 17.03 10.83
C THR A 70 -2.92 16.43 10.17
N GLY A 71 -3.06 15.11 10.16
CA GLY A 71 -4.09 14.40 9.40
C GLY A 71 -3.86 14.48 7.88
N TRP A 72 -4.92 14.30 7.10
CA TRP A 72 -4.84 14.31 5.64
C TRP A 72 -4.27 15.62 5.10
N GLN A 73 -3.26 15.52 4.23
CA GLN A 73 -2.67 16.66 3.54
C GLN A 73 -2.82 16.50 2.03
N VAL A 74 -3.25 17.57 1.35
CA VAL A 74 -3.27 17.62 -0.11
C VAL A 74 -1.85 17.84 -0.62
N SER A 75 -1.36 16.91 -1.44
CA SER A 75 -0.09 17.10 -2.13
C SER A 75 -0.18 18.22 -3.16
N SER A 76 0.88 19.04 -3.26
CA SER A 76 1.05 20.00 -4.34
C SER A 76 1.63 19.36 -5.62
N ARG A 77 1.97 18.08 -5.58
CA ARG A 77 2.62 17.34 -6.68
C ARG A 77 1.62 16.37 -7.31
N PRO A 78 1.57 16.26 -8.64
CA PRO A 78 0.74 15.23 -9.27
C PRO A 78 1.32 13.85 -8.96
N ILE A 79 0.46 12.85 -8.75
CA ILE A 79 0.87 11.48 -8.44
C ILE A 79 1.79 10.87 -9.53
N GLY A 80 1.67 11.33 -10.78
CA GLY A 80 2.52 10.89 -11.88
C GLY A 80 3.94 11.45 -11.88
N SER A 81 4.27 12.41 -11.02
CA SER A 81 5.60 13.01 -10.98
C SER A 81 6.61 12.11 -10.28
N ASN A 82 7.88 12.13 -10.76
CA ASN A 82 9.00 11.44 -10.12
C ASN A 82 9.28 11.94 -8.69
N ASN A 83 8.84 13.16 -8.36
CA ASN A 83 8.95 13.70 -7.01
C ASN A 83 7.66 13.53 -6.17
N SER A 84 6.66 12.78 -6.63
CA SER A 84 5.55 12.35 -5.78
C SER A 84 6.00 11.32 -4.74
N ILE A 85 5.24 11.09 -3.67
CA ILE A 85 5.57 10.06 -2.66
C ILE A 85 5.85 8.68 -3.29
N PRO A 86 4.97 8.13 -4.17
CA PRO A 86 5.27 6.85 -4.81
C PRO A 86 6.42 6.94 -5.81
N GLY A 87 6.59 8.07 -6.50
CA GLY A 87 7.71 8.30 -7.42
C GLY A 87 9.07 8.26 -6.72
N ILE A 88 9.18 8.92 -5.57
CA ILE A 88 10.37 8.92 -4.72
C ILE A 88 10.62 7.53 -4.14
N THR A 89 9.58 6.89 -3.59
CA THR A 89 9.68 5.56 -2.96
C THR A 89 10.12 4.50 -3.98
N LEU A 90 9.59 4.55 -5.20
CA LEU A 90 9.90 3.59 -6.27
C LEU A 90 11.12 3.98 -7.10
N ALA A 91 11.74 5.14 -6.89
CA ALA A 91 12.91 5.56 -7.65
C ALA A 91 14.05 4.49 -7.70
N PRO A 92 14.38 3.77 -6.59
CA PRO A 92 15.39 2.72 -6.63
C PRO A 92 15.09 1.57 -7.59
N LEU A 93 13.81 1.27 -7.86
CA LEU A 93 13.39 0.23 -8.82
C LEU A 93 13.87 0.52 -10.24
N TYR A 94 14.00 1.80 -10.59
CA TYR A 94 14.35 2.27 -11.93
C TYR A 94 15.84 2.56 -12.10
N ASN A 95 16.65 2.33 -11.06
CA ASN A 95 18.11 2.47 -11.13
C ASN A 95 18.77 1.11 -11.45
N GLN A 96 19.35 0.98 -12.64
CA GLN A 96 19.98 -0.27 -13.08
C GLN A 96 21.22 -0.66 -12.25
N SER A 97 21.93 0.31 -11.68
CA SER A 97 23.13 0.05 -10.85
C SER A 97 22.83 -0.78 -9.59
N ASN A 98 21.55 -0.88 -9.22
CA ASN A 98 21.09 -1.49 -7.98
C ASN A 98 20.61 -2.95 -8.15
N GLU A 99 20.72 -3.54 -9.35
CA GLU A 99 20.12 -4.84 -9.67
C GLU A 99 20.67 -5.99 -8.81
N ASN A 100 21.98 -6.07 -8.61
CA ASN A 100 22.57 -7.13 -7.78
C ASN A 100 22.36 -6.92 -6.26
N GLU A 101 21.97 -5.71 -5.87
CA GLU A 101 21.82 -5.30 -4.47
C GLU A 101 20.38 -5.41 -3.95
N ASN A 102 19.40 -5.65 -4.84
CA ASN A 102 18.00 -5.61 -4.46
C ASN A 102 17.18 -6.76 -5.06
N ILE A 103 16.53 -7.55 -4.21
CA ILE A 103 15.47 -8.46 -4.60
C ILE A 103 14.17 -7.66 -4.70
N TRP A 104 13.40 -7.86 -5.77
CA TRP A 104 12.11 -7.20 -5.89
C TRP A 104 11.12 -7.98 -6.74
N SER A 105 9.84 -7.70 -6.52
CA SER A 105 8.73 -8.24 -7.30
C SER A 105 7.64 -7.20 -7.45
N LEU A 106 7.20 -7.05 -8.69
CA LEU A 106 6.02 -6.27 -9.05
C LEU A 106 4.90 -7.24 -9.35
N TYR A 107 3.78 -7.11 -8.64
CA TYR A 107 2.62 -7.96 -8.82
C TYR A 107 1.37 -7.14 -9.02
N ASN A 108 0.53 -7.58 -9.96
CA ASN A 108 -0.73 -6.93 -10.32
C ASN A 108 -1.56 -7.89 -11.18
N ASP A 109 -2.81 -8.12 -10.83
CA ASP A 109 -3.74 -8.91 -11.65
C ASP A 109 -4.22 -8.17 -12.91
N SER A 110 -3.95 -6.87 -12.98
CA SER A 110 -4.06 -6.03 -14.19
C SER A 110 -2.69 -5.44 -14.54
N PRO A 111 -1.71 -6.23 -14.99
CA PRO A 111 -0.35 -5.75 -15.16
C PRO A 111 -0.23 -4.74 -16.32
N PRO A 112 0.70 -3.76 -16.23
CA PRO A 112 0.93 -2.81 -17.31
C PRO A 112 1.23 -3.52 -18.62
N ASN A 113 0.61 -3.06 -19.71
CA ASN A 113 0.84 -3.56 -21.07
C ASN A 113 0.63 -5.06 -21.27
N SER A 114 -0.12 -5.73 -20.38
CA SER A 114 -0.44 -7.15 -20.49
C SER A 114 -1.94 -7.40 -20.23
N SER A 115 -2.37 -8.65 -20.41
CA SER A 115 -3.76 -9.05 -20.21
C SER A 115 -4.08 -9.23 -18.73
N TYR A 116 -5.35 -8.98 -18.38
CA TYR A 116 -5.85 -9.24 -17.04
C TYR A 116 -5.71 -10.73 -16.71
N VAL A 117 -5.40 -11.02 -15.43
CA VAL A 117 -5.05 -12.34 -14.96
C VAL A 117 -6.10 -12.86 -13.98
N TRP A 118 -7.04 -13.66 -14.49
CA TRP A 118 -8.16 -14.18 -13.69
C TRP A 118 -7.77 -15.31 -12.73
N SER A 119 -6.78 -16.12 -13.08
CA SER A 119 -6.39 -17.31 -12.31
C SER A 119 -5.48 -17.03 -11.10
N PHE A 120 -5.33 -15.76 -10.72
CA PHE A 120 -4.50 -15.30 -9.62
C PHE A 120 -5.31 -14.35 -8.73
N GLY A 121 -4.77 -14.03 -7.56
CA GLY A 121 -5.45 -13.19 -6.58
C GLY A 121 -5.75 -11.77 -7.06
N HIS A 122 -6.75 -11.14 -6.46
CA HIS A 122 -7.03 -9.72 -6.69
C HIS A 122 -6.10 -8.88 -5.82
N THR A 123 -4.84 -8.78 -6.24
CA THR A 123 -3.78 -8.18 -5.42
C THR A 123 -2.77 -7.43 -6.26
N LYS A 124 -2.25 -6.32 -5.73
CA LYS A 124 -1.29 -5.47 -6.43
C LYS A 124 -0.33 -4.82 -5.45
N GLY A 125 0.92 -4.66 -5.88
CA GLY A 125 1.94 -4.07 -5.04
C GLY A 125 3.35 -4.30 -5.51
N VAL A 126 4.27 -3.83 -4.68
CA VAL A 126 5.72 -3.91 -4.85
C VAL A 126 6.33 -4.36 -3.54
N VAL A 127 7.17 -5.38 -3.60
CA VAL A 127 8.10 -5.71 -2.53
C VAL A 127 9.52 -5.50 -3.06
N MET A 128 10.34 -4.77 -2.32
CA MET A 128 11.74 -4.53 -2.66
C MET A 128 12.58 -4.55 -1.37
N ALA A 129 13.68 -5.30 -1.39
CA ALA A 129 14.57 -5.47 -0.25
C ALA A 129 16.04 -5.57 -0.69
N ASN A 130 16.94 -5.07 0.14
CA ASN A 130 18.37 -5.37 0.08
C ASN A 130 18.74 -6.35 1.21
N SER A 131 20.03 -6.48 1.55
CA SER A 131 20.49 -7.36 2.63
C SER A 131 19.98 -6.98 4.02
N ASP A 132 19.59 -5.72 4.22
CA ASP A 132 19.37 -5.15 5.56
C ASP A 132 17.91 -4.76 5.80
N GLN A 133 17.26 -4.20 4.78
CA GLN A 133 15.95 -3.57 4.89
C GLN A 133 15.29 -3.41 3.51
N GLY A 134 14.08 -2.85 3.52
CA GLY A 134 13.36 -2.49 2.30
C GLY A 134 11.96 -1.99 2.59
N PHE A 135 11.04 -2.22 1.65
CA PHE A 135 9.65 -1.85 1.83
C PHE A 135 8.68 -2.82 1.15
N TRP A 136 7.45 -2.79 1.66
CA TRP A 136 6.28 -3.40 1.01
C TRP A 136 5.25 -2.31 0.73
N LEU A 137 4.93 -2.12 -0.55
CA LEU A 137 3.93 -1.20 -1.05
C LEU A 137 2.70 -1.98 -1.53
N ILE A 138 1.57 -1.75 -0.90
CA ILE A 138 0.26 -2.31 -1.26
C ILE A 138 -0.55 -1.19 -1.93
N HIS A 139 -1.21 -1.48 -3.05
CA HIS A 139 -2.01 -0.47 -3.74
C HIS A 139 -3.17 -1.05 -4.55
N SER A 140 -4.15 -0.21 -4.89
CA SER A 140 -5.32 -0.64 -5.68
C SER A 140 -5.22 -0.36 -7.19
N VAL A 141 -4.14 0.28 -7.67
CA VAL A 141 -3.99 0.81 -9.04
C VAL A 141 -3.72 -0.27 -10.11
N PRO A 142 -4.62 -0.48 -11.10
CA PRO A 142 -4.35 -1.31 -12.28
C PRO A 142 -3.27 -0.69 -13.17
N ASN A 143 -2.51 -1.52 -13.89
CA ASN A 143 -1.46 -1.12 -14.82
C ASN A 143 -0.30 -0.33 -14.18
N PHE A 144 -0.01 -0.60 -12.90
CA PHE A 144 1.01 0.10 -12.13
C PHE A 144 1.82 -0.88 -11.26
N PRO A 145 3.10 -0.57 -10.96
CA PRO A 145 3.93 0.45 -11.64
C PRO A 145 4.46 0.02 -13.03
N PRO A 146 4.95 0.95 -13.87
CA PRO A 146 5.64 0.61 -15.12
C PRO A 146 6.81 -0.34 -14.90
N VAL A 147 7.03 -1.24 -15.86
CA VAL A 147 8.14 -2.22 -15.82
C VAL A 147 9.48 -1.50 -15.91
N PRO A 148 10.44 -1.77 -15.00
CA PRO A 148 11.81 -1.24 -15.10
C PRO A 148 12.57 -1.86 -16.27
N LYS A 149 13.73 -1.30 -16.63
CA LYS A 149 14.60 -1.87 -17.67
C LYS A 149 15.42 -3.07 -17.18
N SER A 150 15.62 -3.19 -15.86
CA SER A 150 16.32 -4.30 -15.22
C SER A 150 15.34 -5.40 -14.79
N GLY A 151 15.88 -6.55 -14.42
CA GLY A 151 15.14 -7.73 -14.01
C GLY A 151 14.50 -8.48 -15.18
N VAL A 152 13.60 -9.39 -14.84
CA VAL A 152 12.93 -10.31 -15.75
C VAL A 152 11.44 -10.00 -15.80
N GLN A 153 10.93 -9.71 -17.00
CA GLN A 153 9.51 -9.65 -17.25
C GLN A 153 8.92 -11.06 -17.34
N THR A 154 7.83 -11.34 -16.62
CA THR A 154 7.28 -12.69 -16.49
C THR A 154 5.97 -12.89 -17.25
N ARG A 155 5.43 -11.85 -17.89
CA ARG A 155 4.14 -11.90 -18.61
C ARG A 155 4.26 -11.31 -20.01
N ARG A 156 3.60 -11.97 -20.98
CA ARG A 156 3.57 -11.54 -22.38
C ARG A 156 2.93 -10.16 -22.51
N LEU A 157 3.58 -9.30 -23.29
CA LEU A 157 3.07 -7.98 -23.65
C LEU A 157 1.95 -8.09 -24.68
N LYS A 158 0.96 -7.20 -24.60
CA LYS A 158 -0.12 -7.07 -25.59
C LYS A 158 0.34 -6.50 -26.93
N ARG A 159 1.48 -5.81 -26.95
CA ARG A 159 2.04 -5.16 -28.14
C ARG A 159 3.53 -5.51 -28.22
N GLU A 160 3.97 -5.93 -29.40
CA GLU A 160 5.33 -6.46 -29.61
C GLU A 160 6.42 -5.36 -29.63
N ASN A 161 6.05 -4.08 -29.61
CA ASN A 161 6.98 -2.94 -29.74
C ASN A 161 6.88 -1.89 -28.61
N ILE A 162 6.44 -2.26 -27.39
CA ILE A 162 6.50 -1.33 -26.26
C ILE A 162 7.88 -1.42 -25.62
N THR A 163 8.71 -0.39 -25.83
CA THR A 163 9.92 -0.20 -25.04
C THR A 163 9.52 0.13 -23.61
N ALA A 164 10.05 -0.61 -22.63
CA ALA A 164 9.94 -0.20 -21.24
C ALA A 164 10.66 1.14 -21.07
N ASP A 165 9.90 2.21 -20.83
CA ASP A 165 10.47 3.56 -20.60
C ASP A 165 11.48 3.55 -19.44
N GLY A 166 11.33 2.58 -18.52
CA GLY A 166 12.26 2.37 -17.40
C GLY A 166 12.20 3.51 -16.40
N LYS A 167 11.07 4.21 -16.33
CA LYS A 167 10.86 5.37 -15.49
C LYS A 167 9.53 5.26 -14.77
N TYR A 168 9.47 5.87 -13.60
CA TYR A 168 8.23 6.04 -12.88
C TYR A 168 7.22 6.84 -13.72
N SER A 169 5.98 6.37 -13.74
CA SER A 169 4.84 7.11 -14.24
C SER A 169 3.57 6.53 -13.62
N TYR A 170 2.49 7.30 -13.70
CA TYR A 170 1.18 6.89 -13.24
C TYR A 170 0.26 6.61 -14.43
N PRO A 171 -0.47 5.47 -14.47
CA PRO A 171 -1.24 5.10 -15.64
C PRO A 171 -2.40 6.06 -15.85
N VAL A 172 -2.67 6.43 -17.12
CA VAL A 172 -3.81 7.29 -17.49
C VAL A 172 -5.13 6.69 -16.99
N SER A 173 -5.29 5.37 -17.04
CA SER A 173 -6.46 4.67 -16.51
C SER A 173 -6.61 4.78 -14.98
N GLY A 174 -5.53 5.07 -14.25
CA GLY A 174 -5.56 5.33 -12.82
C GLY A 174 -6.11 6.71 -12.45
N THR A 175 -6.33 7.61 -13.41
CA THR A 175 -6.80 8.99 -13.15
C THR A 175 -8.28 9.07 -12.83
N TYR A 176 -9.09 8.14 -13.32
CA TYR A 176 -10.55 8.19 -13.18
C TYR A 176 -11.06 8.00 -11.75
N TYR A 177 -10.53 7.01 -11.04
CA TYR A 177 -11.06 6.56 -9.76
C TYR A 177 -10.14 6.88 -8.59
N GLY A 178 -10.73 6.96 -7.39
CA GLY A 178 -9.99 7.00 -6.14
C GLY A 178 -9.16 5.72 -5.94
N GLN A 179 -7.98 5.82 -5.32
CA GLN A 179 -7.08 4.67 -5.10
C GLN A 179 -6.37 4.80 -3.74
N SER A 180 -6.12 3.67 -3.09
CA SER A 180 -5.36 3.60 -1.83
C SER A 180 -3.97 3.03 -2.04
N PHE A 181 -3.04 3.49 -1.19
CA PHE A 181 -1.70 2.96 -1.05
C PHE A 181 -1.36 2.84 0.45
N LEU A 182 -0.60 1.80 0.79
CA LEU A 182 0.07 1.62 2.07
C LEU A 182 1.51 1.19 1.80
N CYS A 183 2.48 1.94 2.32
CA CYS A 183 3.89 1.56 2.29
C CYS A 183 4.39 1.32 3.71
N ILE A 184 5.11 0.23 3.94
CA ILE A 184 5.72 -0.13 5.21
C ILE A 184 7.22 -0.33 5.00
N SER A 185 8.05 0.39 5.75
CA SER A 185 9.50 0.19 5.80
C SER A 185 9.83 -0.94 6.76
N LEU A 186 10.65 -1.88 6.32
CA LEU A 186 10.79 -3.20 6.94
C LEU A 186 12.26 -3.60 7.09
N GLY A 187 12.57 -4.31 8.18
CA GLY A 187 13.84 -5.00 8.36
C GLY A 187 13.92 -6.29 7.55
N SER A 188 15.14 -6.79 7.36
CA SER A 188 15.40 -8.03 6.61
C SER A 188 14.63 -9.23 7.16
N ASP A 189 14.42 -9.30 8.47
CA ASP A 189 13.71 -10.38 9.16
C ASP A 189 12.21 -10.49 8.82
N GLN A 190 11.64 -9.49 8.12
CA GLN A 190 10.22 -9.46 7.79
C GLN A 190 9.88 -10.03 6.40
N PHE A 191 10.84 -10.14 5.50
CA PHE A 191 10.54 -10.39 4.08
C PHE A 191 10.04 -11.81 3.78
N ASP A 192 10.48 -12.81 4.55
CA ASP A 192 9.96 -14.17 4.40
C ASP A 192 8.54 -14.33 4.98
N ILE A 193 8.19 -13.56 6.01
CA ILE A 193 6.81 -13.45 6.52
C ILE A 193 5.90 -12.87 5.42
N ILE A 194 6.37 -11.82 4.75
CA ILE A 194 5.67 -11.23 3.59
C ILE A 194 5.59 -12.23 2.44
N GLY A 195 6.68 -12.94 2.16
CA GLY A 195 6.70 -14.01 1.15
C GLY A 195 5.58 -15.01 1.35
N GLU A 196 5.38 -15.50 2.59
CA GLU A 196 4.30 -16.41 2.89
C GLU A 196 2.92 -15.78 2.64
N GLN A 197 2.67 -14.54 3.12
CA GLN A 197 1.41 -13.83 2.83
C GLN A 197 1.16 -13.69 1.33
N LEU A 198 2.20 -13.38 0.54
CA LEU A 198 2.11 -13.24 -0.91
C LEU A 198 1.82 -14.58 -1.62
N MET A 199 2.28 -15.71 -1.07
CA MET A 199 1.92 -17.04 -1.55
C MET A 199 0.44 -17.35 -1.31
N TYR A 200 -0.10 -17.02 -0.13
CA TYR A 200 -1.54 -17.11 0.14
C TYR A 200 -2.34 -16.17 -0.76
N ASN A 201 -1.86 -14.95 -1.00
CA ASN A 201 -2.53 -13.99 -1.87
C ASN A 201 -2.54 -14.39 -3.35
N GLU A 202 -1.82 -15.45 -3.74
CA GLU A 202 -1.69 -15.91 -5.13
C GLU A 202 -1.29 -14.77 -6.08
N ILE A 203 -0.19 -14.06 -5.76
CA ILE A 203 0.19 -12.85 -6.50
C ILE A 203 0.47 -13.11 -7.99
N ALA A 204 -0.02 -12.22 -8.84
CA ALA A 204 0.29 -12.21 -10.27
C ALA A 204 1.56 -11.40 -10.55
N VAL A 205 2.74 -12.04 -10.44
CA VAL A 205 4.03 -11.39 -10.72
C VAL A 205 4.11 -11.08 -12.22
N TYR A 206 4.47 -9.84 -12.58
CA TYR A 206 4.66 -9.42 -13.98
C TYR A 206 6.08 -8.94 -14.28
N ALA A 207 6.86 -8.58 -13.27
CA ALA A 207 8.30 -8.37 -13.37
C ALA A 207 8.95 -8.68 -12.02
N LYS A 208 10.19 -9.20 -12.05
CA LYS A 208 10.93 -9.58 -10.85
C LYS A 208 12.44 -9.43 -11.03
N ASN A 209 13.15 -9.34 -9.92
CA ASN A 209 14.59 -9.55 -9.84
C ASN A 209 14.92 -10.39 -8.61
N ILE A 210 15.77 -11.39 -8.76
CA ILE A 210 16.17 -12.30 -7.68
C ILE A 210 17.69 -12.53 -7.78
N PRO A 211 18.53 -11.65 -7.22
CA PRO A 211 19.95 -11.90 -7.10
C PRO A 211 20.21 -13.15 -6.26
N ASP A 212 21.21 -13.96 -6.61
CA ASP A 212 21.44 -15.27 -5.98
C ASP A 212 21.63 -15.18 -4.46
N ILE A 213 22.38 -14.18 -3.98
CA ILE A 213 22.64 -13.97 -2.54
C ILE A 213 21.35 -13.65 -1.81
N LEU A 214 20.58 -12.67 -2.30
CA LEU A 214 19.31 -12.27 -1.67
C LEU A 214 18.23 -13.34 -1.80
N GLY A 215 18.24 -14.11 -2.89
CA GLY A 215 17.36 -15.26 -3.06
C GLY A 215 17.67 -16.42 -2.10
N LYS A 216 18.91 -16.53 -1.60
CA LYS A 216 19.28 -17.45 -0.52
C LYS A 216 18.94 -16.87 0.86
N GLN A 217 19.04 -15.56 1.02
CA GLN A 217 18.68 -14.86 2.25
C GLN A 217 17.17 -14.87 2.53
N TYR A 218 16.35 -14.72 1.47
CA TYR A 218 14.89 -14.67 1.55
C TYR A 218 14.24 -15.80 0.76
N PRO A 219 14.40 -17.07 1.18
CA PRO A 219 13.92 -18.24 0.45
C PRO A 219 12.39 -18.27 0.30
N ILE A 220 11.62 -17.80 1.29
CA ILE A 220 10.15 -17.80 1.22
C ILE A 220 9.67 -16.66 0.32
N LEU A 221 10.28 -15.47 0.41
CA LEU A 221 10.02 -14.41 -0.54
C LEU A 221 10.34 -14.88 -1.97
N LYS A 222 11.50 -15.49 -2.19
CA LYS A 222 11.86 -16.09 -3.49
C LYS A 222 10.80 -17.08 -3.98
N ASN A 223 10.22 -17.90 -3.11
CA ASN A 223 9.13 -18.81 -3.47
C ASN A 223 7.88 -18.06 -3.93
N ALA A 224 7.50 -16.99 -3.22
CA ALA A 224 6.37 -16.13 -3.59
C ALA A 224 6.58 -15.43 -4.94
N ILE A 225 7.78 -14.89 -5.17
CA ILE A 225 8.16 -14.23 -6.44
C ILE A 225 8.16 -15.24 -7.61
N ASN A 226 8.48 -16.51 -7.32
CA ASN A 226 8.33 -17.60 -8.28
C ASN A 226 6.91 -18.18 -8.35
N GLN A 227 5.94 -17.51 -7.74
CA GLN A 227 4.50 -17.85 -7.77
C GLN A 227 4.24 -19.29 -7.31
N LYS A 228 4.91 -19.75 -6.24
CA LYS A 228 4.55 -21.01 -5.59
C LYS A 228 3.25 -20.83 -4.80
N HIS A 229 2.31 -21.74 -5.00
CA HIS A 229 0.98 -21.70 -4.37
C HIS A 229 0.89 -22.58 -3.12
N ILE A 230 0.00 -22.20 -2.21
CA ILE A 230 -0.40 -23.01 -1.05
C ILE A 230 -1.22 -24.21 -1.54
N LYS A 231 -0.77 -25.42 -1.24
CA LYS A 231 -1.39 -26.65 -1.74
C LYS A 231 -2.35 -27.29 -0.73
N THR A 232 -2.14 -27.04 0.55
CA THR A 232 -2.84 -27.71 1.64
C THR A 232 -3.52 -26.70 2.55
N PRO A 233 -4.68 -27.05 3.15
CA PRO A 233 -5.33 -26.19 4.13
C PRO A 233 -4.47 -26.01 5.40
N PRO A 234 -4.70 -24.95 6.19
CA PRO A 234 -5.72 -23.90 6.00
C PRO A 234 -5.41 -22.98 4.82
N TYR A 235 -6.43 -22.52 4.10
CA TYR A 235 -6.29 -21.65 2.91
C TYR A 235 -6.31 -20.15 3.25
N ASN A 236 -6.08 -19.80 4.51
CA ASN A 236 -5.95 -18.45 4.99
C ASN A 236 -4.88 -18.38 6.07
N HIS A 237 -4.20 -17.25 6.16
CA HIS A 237 -3.10 -17.06 7.08
C HIS A 237 -3.13 -15.66 7.69
N LYS A 238 -2.76 -15.58 8.97
CA LYS A 238 -2.66 -14.33 9.72
C LYS A 238 -1.22 -14.21 10.22
N ALA A 239 -0.53 -13.14 9.86
CA ALA A 239 0.81 -12.88 10.35
C ALA A 239 0.94 -11.47 10.93
N VAL A 240 1.84 -11.31 11.88
CA VAL A 240 2.29 -10.00 12.37
C VAL A 240 3.56 -9.64 11.63
N ILE A 241 3.58 -8.43 11.07
CA ILE A 241 4.72 -7.81 10.40
C ILE A 241 5.11 -6.60 11.23
N LYS A 242 6.39 -6.40 11.47
CA LYS A 242 6.91 -5.27 12.24
C LYS A 242 7.64 -4.29 11.34
N SER A 243 7.29 -3.02 11.39
CA SER A 243 8.06 -1.99 10.70
C SER A 243 9.44 -1.78 11.34
N LEU A 244 10.28 -0.96 10.71
CA LEU A 244 11.59 -0.57 11.27
C LEU A 244 11.49 0.10 12.65
N ARG A 245 10.37 0.75 12.96
CA ARG A 245 10.08 1.32 14.29
C ARG A 245 9.25 0.40 15.19
N MET A 246 9.19 -0.89 14.87
CA MET A 246 8.52 -1.92 15.66
C MET A 246 6.99 -1.72 15.78
N ILE A 247 6.38 -0.99 14.84
CA ILE A 247 4.92 -0.90 14.77
C ILE A 247 4.40 -2.21 14.19
N GLU A 248 3.42 -2.81 14.86
CA GLU A 248 2.82 -4.08 14.44
C GLU A 248 1.70 -3.87 13.42
N PHE A 249 1.85 -4.52 12.28
CA PHE A 249 0.88 -4.65 11.21
C PHE A 249 0.40 -6.10 11.14
N ILE A 250 -0.90 -6.34 11.23
CA ILE A 250 -1.50 -7.66 11.06
C ILE A 250 -1.89 -7.82 9.60
N SER A 251 -1.24 -8.75 8.91
CA SER A 251 -1.61 -9.18 7.56
C SER A 251 -2.61 -10.32 7.61
N PHE A 252 -3.73 -10.16 6.91
CA PHE A 252 -4.73 -11.19 6.68
C PHE A 252 -4.70 -11.58 5.20
N ALA A 253 -4.22 -12.77 4.89
CA ALA A 253 -4.17 -13.32 3.54
C ALA A 253 -5.11 -14.52 3.38
N LYS A 254 -5.76 -14.61 2.22
CA LYS A 254 -6.54 -15.77 1.78
C LYS A 254 -6.11 -16.22 0.40
N ASP A 255 -6.20 -17.53 0.19
CA ASP A 255 -6.11 -18.21 -1.10
C ASP A 255 -7.52 -18.36 -1.72
N GLY A 256 -7.60 -18.54 -3.05
CA GLY A 256 -8.86 -18.73 -3.75
C GLY A 256 -9.69 -19.93 -3.26
N LYS A 257 -9.09 -20.94 -2.65
CA LYS A 257 -9.81 -22.10 -2.08
C LYS A 257 -10.46 -21.82 -0.73
N TRP A 258 -10.18 -20.67 -0.09
CA TRP A 258 -10.79 -20.34 1.22
C TRP A 258 -12.30 -20.07 1.13
N GLY A 259 -12.77 -19.51 0.00
CA GLY A 259 -14.19 -19.53 -0.37
C GLY A 259 -15.14 -18.62 0.43
N LYS A 260 -14.63 -17.65 1.20
CA LYS A 260 -15.42 -16.79 2.09
C LYS A 260 -15.12 -15.28 1.95
N ASP A 261 -15.92 -14.43 2.61
CA ASP A 261 -15.72 -12.97 2.65
C ASP A 261 -14.53 -12.62 3.55
N LEU A 262 -13.49 -11.99 2.97
CA LEU A 262 -12.31 -11.58 3.72
C LEU A 262 -12.69 -10.72 4.95
N TYR A 263 -13.63 -9.80 4.79
CA TYR A 263 -13.99 -8.85 5.83
C TYR A 263 -14.86 -9.51 6.91
N GLY A 264 -15.99 -10.09 6.50
CA GLY A 264 -16.97 -10.69 7.41
C GLY A 264 -16.54 -11.99 8.07
N ASP A 265 -15.76 -12.83 7.39
CA ASP A 265 -15.41 -14.17 7.85
C ASP A 265 -13.97 -14.30 8.37
N PHE A 266 -13.10 -13.29 8.15
CA PHE A 266 -11.72 -13.31 8.64
C PHE A 266 -11.33 -12.08 9.46
N VAL A 267 -11.44 -10.88 8.92
CA VAL A 267 -10.94 -9.65 9.58
C VAL A 267 -11.79 -9.31 10.81
N ALA A 268 -13.10 -9.11 10.64
CA ALA A 268 -14.00 -8.70 11.72
C ALA A 268 -14.03 -9.71 12.89
N PRO A 269 -14.27 -11.02 12.65
CA PRO A 269 -13.34 -12.06 12.98
C PRO A 269 -12.42 -11.91 14.18
N GLN A 270 -11.18 -11.68 13.76
CA GLN A 270 -9.95 -11.65 14.51
C GLN A 270 -9.77 -10.32 15.24
N LEU A 271 -10.32 -9.22 14.71
CA LEU A 271 -10.29 -7.91 15.36
C LEU A 271 -11.38 -7.74 16.42
N GLN A 272 -12.32 -8.69 16.52
CA GLN A 272 -13.45 -8.66 17.44
C GLN A 272 -14.26 -7.35 17.38
N SER A 273 -14.48 -6.85 16.16
CA SER A 273 -15.14 -5.56 15.94
C SER A 273 -15.97 -5.59 14.66
N ASP A 274 -17.03 -4.76 14.65
CA ASP A 274 -17.72 -4.34 13.44
C ASP A 274 -16.78 -3.50 12.56
N LEU A 275 -17.07 -3.42 11.26
CA LEU A 275 -16.24 -2.70 10.27
C LEU A 275 -17.06 -1.74 9.42
N TYR A 276 -16.47 -0.60 9.08
CA TYR A 276 -16.76 0.15 7.87
C TYR A 276 -15.79 -0.28 6.78
N VAL A 277 -16.29 -0.61 5.59
CA VAL A 277 -15.50 -1.14 4.48
C VAL A 277 -15.75 -0.31 3.23
N GLN A 278 -14.67 0.27 2.69
CA GLN A 278 -14.64 0.78 1.33
C GLN A 278 -14.00 -0.27 0.43
N SER A 279 -14.66 -0.56 -0.70
CA SER A 279 -14.08 -1.37 -1.79
C SER A 279 -14.81 -1.07 -3.10
N TRP A 280 -14.35 -1.62 -4.23
CA TRP A 280 -15.02 -1.44 -5.51
C TRP A 280 -16.29 -2.31 -5.61
N LEU A 281 -17.45 -1.70 -5.41
CA LEU A 281 -18.76 -2.39 -5.39
C LEU A 281 -19.55 -2.28 -6.69
N ASN A 282 -18.98 -1.69 -7.74
CA ASN A 282 -19.65 -1.53 -9.05
C ASN A 282 -19.60 -2.81 -9.91
N GLY A 283 -18.92 -3.86 -9.44
CA GLY A 283 -18.82 -5.13 -10.14
C GLY A 283 -20.01 -6.06 -9.90
N ARG A 284 -20.04 -7.17 -10.63
CA ARG A 284 -21.00 -8.26 -10.38
C ARG A 284 -20.79 -8.84 -8.99
N GLY A 285 -21.90 -9.22 -8.36
CA GLY A 285 -21.86 -9.97 -7.11
C GLY A 285 -21.49 -9.15 -5.88
N LYS A 286 -21.72 -7.83 -5.90
CA LYS A 286 -21.64 -6.96 -4.72
C LYS A 286 -22.31 -7.63 -3.52
N LEU A 287 -21.61 -7.68 -2.39
CA LEU A 287 -22.20 -8.15 -1.14
C LEU A 287 -22.84 -6.95 -0.41
N PRO A 288 -24.06 -7.10 0.15
CA PRO A 288 -24.68 -6.04 0.94
C PRO A 288 -24.00 -5.89 2.30
N SER A 289 -24.29 -4.80 3.03
CA SER A 289 -23.98 -4.68 4.45
C SER A 289 -24.48 -5.91 5.23
N ILE A 290 -23.64 -6.48 6.10
CA ILE A 290 -24.02 -7.58 7.01
C ILE A 290 -24.40 -6.97 8.35
N CYS A 291 -25.52 -7.39 8.94
CA CYS A 291 -26.04 -6.78 10.17
C CYS A 291 -26.48 -7.78 11.24
N THR A 292 -26.06 -9.03 11.15
CA THR A 292 -26.49 -10.11 12.04
C THR A 292 -25.49 -10.34 13.20
N ARG A 293 -24.35 -10.99 12.94
CA ARG A 293 -23.35 -11.32 13.98
C ARG A 293 -22.39 -10.18 14.26
N ARG A 294 -21.51 -9.90 13.28
CA ARG A 294 -20.67 -8.70 13.25
C ARG A 294 -21.15 -7.85 12.10
N LYS A 295 -21.28 -6.55 12.35
CA LYS A 295 -21.79 -5.62 11.36
C LYS A 295 -20.66 -5.20 10.43
N ILE A 296 -20.88 -5.40 9.13
CA ILE A 296 -19.95 -5.00 8.07
C ILE A 296 -20.70 -4.02 7.19
N TYR A 297 -20.41 -2.74 7.36
CA TYR A 297 -21.06 -1.65 6.64
C TYR A 297 -20.26 -1.29 5.39
N ASN A 298 -20.89 -1.31 4.23
CA ASN A 298 -20.28 -0.76 3.02
C ASN A 298 -20.35 0.77 3.06
N VAL A 299 -19.23 1.45 2.82
CA VAL A 299 -19.22 2.91 2.68
C VAL A 299 -19.85 3.31 1.34
N LYS A 300 -20.69 4.34 1.33
CA LYS A 300 -21.42 4.81 0.14
C LYS A 300 -20.85 6.09 -0.45
N SER A 301 -20.37 7.00 0.38
CA SER A 301 -19.82 8.28 -0.08
C SER A 301 -18.77 8.82 0.88
N PHE A 302 -17.93 9.69 0.33
CA PHE A 302 -16.84 10.34 1.02
C PHE A 302 -16.96 11.85 0.98
N GLU A 303 -16.45 12.50 2.01
CA GLU A 303 -16.27 13.94 2.10
C GLU A 303 -14.86 14.24 2.61
N PHE A 304 -14.07 14.92 1.78
CA PHE A 304 -12.69 15.30 2.10
C PHE A 304 -12.61 16.82 2.21
N ASP A 305 -12.91 17.35 3.39
CA ASP A 305 -12.92 18.79 3.67
C ASP A 305 -11.61 19.48 3.27
N VAL A 306 -10.47 18.84 3.57
CA VAL A 306 -9.13 19.37 3.25
C VAL A 306 -8.91 19.59 1.76
N ALA A 307 -9.61 18.85 0.90
CA ALA A 307 -9.55 18.96 -0.55
C ALA A 307 -10.80 19.65 -1.14
N ASN A 308 -11.79 19.99 -0.32
CA ASN A 308 -13.10 20.50 -0.72
C ASN A 308 -13.73 19.64 -1.84
N VAL A 309 -13.77 18.32 -1.62
CA VAL A 309 -14.40 17.37 -2.55
C VAL A 309 -15.23 16.34 -1.83
N ASN A 310 -16.31 15.92 -2.47
CA ASN A 310 -17.06 14.73 -2.12
C ASN A 310 -17.25 13.86 -3.35
N PHE A 311 -17.43 12.56 -3.14
CA PHE A 311 -17.72 11.61 -4.21
C PHE A 311 -18.33 10.33 -3.66
N ALA A 312 -19.06 9.63 -4.52
CA ALA A 312 -19.63 8.32 -4.20
C ALA A 312 -18.55 7.22 -4.26
N SER A 313 -18.76 6.14 -3.51
CA SER A 313 -17.94 4.92 -3.56
C SER A 313 -17.86 4.31 -4.96
N SER A 314 -18.85 4.56 -5.81
CA SER A 314 -18.81 4.17 -7.23
C SER A 314 -17.73 4.88 -8.05
N GLN A 315 -17.09 5.93 -7.51
CA GLN A 315 -15.97 6.62 -8.12
C GLN A 315 -14.63 6.21 -7.48
N ASP A 316 -14.59 5.13 -6.72
CA ASP A 316 -13.45 4.82 -5.86
C ASP A 316 -13.06 3.34 -5.88
N HIS A 317 -11.84 3.06 -6.38
CA HIS A 317 -11.23 1.73 -6.44
C HIS A 317 -10.43 1.37 -5.17
N SER A 318 -10.25 2.29 -4.23
CA SER A 318 -9.53 2.03 -3.00
C SER A 318 -10.19 0.87 -2.25
N LYS A 319 -9.38 0.11 -1.51
CA LYS A 319 -9.91 -0.88 -0.57
C LYS A 319 -9.28 -0.68 0.78
N TRP A 320 -10.12 -0.32 1.73
CA TRP A 320 -9.73 -0.15 3.11
C TRP A 320 -10.89 -0.47 4.04
N ALA A 321 -10.57 -0.75 5.29
CA ALA A 321 -11.56 -0.91 6.34
C ALA A 321 -11.09 -0.25 7.61
N ILE A 322 -12.03 0.27 8.38
CA ILE A 322 -11.78 0.67 9.77
C ILE A 322 -12.77 -0.01 10.69
N THR A 323 -12.37 -0.24 11.92
CA THR A 323 -13.30 -0.71 12.95
C THR A 323 -14.37 0.32 13.27
N ASN A 324 -15.62 -0.11 13.36
CA ASN A 324 -16.71 0.71 13.89
C ASN A 324 -16.71 0.62 15.42
N THR A 325 -15.96 1.49 16.08
CA THR A 325 -15.84 1.50 17.54
C THR A 325 -15.53 2.89 18.09
N LYS A 326 -15.95 3.13 19.34
CA LYS A 326 -15.53 4.32 20.10
C LYS A 326 -14.26 4.06 20.93
N LYS A 327 -13.92 2.79 21.20
CA LYS A 327 -12.79 2.41 22.07
C LYS A 327 -11.46 2.56 21.33
N SER A 328 -10.58 3.43 21.83
CA SER A 328 -9.26 3.70 21.23
C SER A 328 -8.40 2.44 21.04
N ALA A 329 -8.40 1.52 22.00
CA ALA A 329 -7.64 0.27 21.95
C ALA A 329 -8.01 -0.66 20.79
N ASN A 330 -9.17 -0.44 20.15
CA ASN A 330 -9.67 -1.23 19.03
C ASN A 330 -9.80 -0.40 17.75
N ARG A 331 -9.14 0.76 17.65
CA ARG A 331 -9.11 1.58 16.43
C ARG A 331 -8.10 1.03 15.44
N TRP A 332 -8.58 0.17 14.55
CA TRP A 332 -7.76 -0.41 13.48
C TRP A 332 -8.04 0.28 12.15
N VAL A 333 -6.97 0.54 11.41
CA VAL A 333 -7.02 0.94 9.99
C VAL A 333 -6.42 -0.18 9.17
N CYS A 334 -7.13 -0.58 8.12
CA CYS A 334 -6.78 -1.68 7.26
C CYS A 334 -6.75 -1.23 5.80
N ILE A 335 -5.69 -1.51 5.05
CA ILE A 335 -5.56 -1.20 3.61
C ILE A 335 -5.18 -2.48 2.86
N GLY A 336 -5.82 -2.74 1.71
CA GLY A 336 -5.64 -4.00 0.99
C GLY A 336 -6.16 -3.97 -0.43
N ASP A 337 -6.46 -5.16 -0.95
CA ASP A 337 -6.62 -5.34 -2.39
C ASP A 337 -7.94 -6.00 -2.81
N ILE A 338 -8.68 -6.62 -1.89
CA ILE A 338 -9.86 -7.44 -2.20
C ILE A 338 -11.15 -6.61 -2.19
N ASN A 339 -11.97 -6.77 -3.23
CA ASN A 339 -13.32 -6.19 -3.24
C ASN A 339 -14.27 -7.03 -2.38
N ARG A 340 -15.29 -6.38 -1.81
CA ARG A 340 -16.36 -7.07 -1.09
C ARG A 340 -17.45 -7.54 -2.06
N ALA A 341 -17.14 -8.56 -2.84
CA ALA A 341 -18.02 -9.19 -3.82
C ALA A 341 -17.89 -10.73 -3.80
N ASN A 342 -18.96 -11.47 -4.09
CA ASN A 342 -18.98 -12.94 -4.09
C ASN A 342 -17.98 -13.53 -5.12
N THR A 343 -17.70 -12.81 -6.21
CA THR A 343 -16.69 -13.18 -7.22
C THR A 343 -15.27 -13.21 -6.64
N GLN A 344 -15.05 -12.60 -5.47
CA GLN A 344 -13.77 -12.62 -4.76
C GLN A 344 -13.68 -13.75 -3.74
N TYR A 345 -14.72 -14.56 -3.53
CA TYR A 345 -14.65 -15.74 -2.67
C TYR A 345 -13.59 -16.72 -3.18
N SER A 346 -13.55 -16.92 -4.49
CA SER A 346 -12.67 -17.85 -5.17
C SER A 346 -11.35 -17.24 -5.67
N ARG A 347 -10.91 -16.11 -5.10
CA ARG A 347 -9.65 -15.46 -5.48
C ARG A 347 -8.78 -15.19 -4.26
N GLY A 348 -7.48 -15.40 -4.41
CA GLY A 348 -6.50 -14.98 -3.42
C GLY A 348 -6.45 -13.46 -3.23
N GLY A 349 -5.90 -13.04 -2.10
CA GLY A 349 -5.61 -11.64 -1.78
C GLY A 349 -5.76 -11.37 -0.29
N GLY A 350 -5.53 -10.12 0.11
CA GLY A 350 -5.46 -9.81 1.52
C GLY A 350 -5.63 -8.34 1.87
N ILE A 351 -5.45 -8.07 3.16
CA ILE A 351 -5.52 -6.74 3.76
C ILE A 351 -4.57 -6.67 4.95
N VAL A 352 -3.94 -5.51 5.15
CA VAL A 352 -3.03 -5.26 6.27
C VAL A 352 -3.64 -4.23 7.20
N CYS A 353 -3.72 -4.56 8.49
CA CYS A 353 -4.33 -3.75 9.54
C CYS A 353 -3.30 -3.33 10.59
N PHE A 354 -3.39 -2.11 11.11
CA PHE A 354 -2.58 -1.66 12.23
C PHE A 354 -3.37 -0.71 13.13
N LYS A 355 -2.95 -0.60 14.39
CA LYS A 355 -3.57 0.31 15.35
C LYS A 355 -2.91 1.68 15.26
N GLU A 356 -3.63 2.65 14.73
CA GLU A 356 -3.24 4.05 14.76
C GLU A 356 -4.49 4.90 14.98
N ALA A 357 -4.66 5.41 16.19
CA ALA A 357 -5.90 6.04 16.63
C ALA A 357 -6.18 7.37 15.91
N ARG A 358 -5.13 8.10 15.52
CA ARG A 358 -5.26 9.35 14.77
C ARG A 358 -5.64 9.06 13.33
N LEU A 359 -4.93 8.14 12.68
CA LEU A 359 -5.23 7.71 11.32
C LEU A 359 -6.65 7.15 11.22
N TRP A 360 -7.08 6.37 12.21
CA TRP A 360 -8.46 5.88 12.29
C TRP A 360 -9.47 7.03 12.29
N THR A 361 -9.16 8.12 13.00
CA THR A 361 -10.02 9.31 13.06
C THR A 361 -10.07 9.99 11.69
N ASP A 362 -8.92 10.12 11.01
CA ASP A 362 -8.85 10.66 9.65
C ASP A 362 -9.68 9.84 8.65
N TYR A 363 -9.62 8.51 8.70
CA TYR A 363 -10.46 7.64 7.87
C TYR A 363 -11.93 7.65 8.28
N ARG A 364 -12.24 7.83 9.58
CA ARG A 364 -13.63 7.91 10.04
C ARG A 364 -14.27 9.21 9.57
N ASN A 365 -13.55 10.32 9.65
CA ASN A 365 -14.08 11.64 9.32
C ASN A 365 -14.44 11.79 7.84
N ILE A 366 -13.77 11.06 6.96
CA ILE A 366 -14.10 11.10 5.52
C ILE A 366 -15.34 10.30 5.14
N ILE A 367 -15.89 9.46 6.03
CA ILE A 367 -17.11 8.68 5.75
C ILE A 367 -18.33 9.57 5.94
N ASN A 368 -18.99 9.91 4.83
CA ASN A 368 -20.22 10.69 4.81
C ASN A 368 -21.46 9.79 4.95
N ASP A 369 -21.59 8.75 4.12
CA ASP A 369 -22.74 7.82 4.14
C ASP A 369 -22.31 6.35 4.09
N VAL A 370 -23.15 5.47 4.63
CA VAL A 370 -22.96 4.00 4.63
C VAL A 370 -24.23 3.28 4.20
N GLU A 371 -24.07 2.12 3.56
CA GLU A 371 -25.20 1.30 3.13
C GLU A 371 -25.98 0.79 4.36
N PRO A 372 -27.30 1.07 4.43
CA PRO A 372 -28.11 0.65 5.55
C PRO A 372 -28.24 -0.87 5.60
N CYS A 373 -28.58 -1.36 6.78
CA CYS A 373 -29.05 -2.73 6.94
C CYS A 373 -30.47 -2.81 6.38
N ASN A 374 -30.66 -3.55 5.30
CA ASN A 374 -32.03 -3.94 4.94
C ASN A 374 -32.48 -4.96 6.00
N HIS A 375 -33.47 -4.58 6.81
CA HIS A 375 -34.19 -5.52 7.64
C HIS A 375 -35.03 -6.40 6.70
N THR A 376 -34.51 -7.55 6.32
CA THR A 376 -35.33 -8.65 5.78
C THR A 376 -35.64 -9.62 6.90
#